data_AF-R9A4N8-F1
#
_entry.id   AF-R9A4N8-F1
#
_cell.length_a   1.000
_cell.length_b   1.000
_cell.length_c   1.000
_cell.angle_alpha   90.00
_cell.angle_beta   90.00
_cell.angle_gamma   90.00
#
_symmetry.space_group_name_H-M   'P 1'
#
loop_
_entity.id
_entity.type
_entity.pdbx_description
1 polymer ?
#
loop_
_entity_poly.entity_id
_entity_poly.type
_entity_poly.pdbx_seq_one_letter_code
_entity_poly.pdbx_strand_id
1 'polypeptide(L)'
;MTIISCGGDKTEEAPASNAGSKGIGPVKSVTLGALDQSMADRGKKQFEAKCSACHKFEEKVVGPALQDVTLRRTPEWIMNMILNPVEMTQKDPIGQELLGEHLTQMTFQNIKEEEAREILEYFRKMDLK
;
A
#
# COMPACT_ATOMS: atom_id res chain seq x y z
N MET A 1 -33.02 -33.95 -33.58
CA MET A 1 -33.13 -33.61 -32.14
C MET A 1 -31.79 -33.04 -31.72
N THR A 2 -31.72 -31.72 -31.60
CA THR A 2 -30.56 -30.98 -31.10
C THR A 2 -30.36 -31.32 -29.63
N ILE A 3 -29.18 -31.77 -29.22
CA ILE A 3 -28.61 -31.38 -27.93
C ILE A 3 -27.10 -31.21 -28.09
N ILE A 4 -26.72 -29.95 -27.97
CA ILE A 4 -25.38 -29.39 -28.05
C ILE A 4 -24.62 -29.76 -26.77
N SER A 5 -23.37 -30.15 -26.96
CA SER A 5 -22.35 -30.31 -25.93
C SER A 5 -22.21 -29.01 -25.12
N CYS A 6 -22.56 -29.03 -23.83
CA CYS A 6 -22.16 -27.97 -22.91
C CYS A 6 -20.74 -28.27 -22.42
N GLY A 7 -19.75 -27.74 -23.16
CA GLY A 7 -18.42 -27.49 -22.63
C GLY A 7 -18.53 -26.50 -21.47
N GLY A 8 -18.11 -26.93 -20.28
CA GLY A 8 -17.86 -26.02 -19.17
C GLY A 8 -16.70 -25.11 -19.55
N ASP A 9 -17.03 -23.89 -19.91
CA ASP A 9 -16.08 -22.79 -20.03
C ASP A 9 -15.49 -22.55 -18.63
N LYS A 10 -14.32 -23.15 -18.39
CA LYS A 10 -13.43 -22.72 -17.32
C LYS A 10 -12.78 -21.46 -17.83
N THR A 11 -13.43 -20.33 -17.60
CA THR A 11 -12.79 -19.03 -17.74
C THR A 11 -11.71 -18.96 -16.64
N GLU A 12 -10.48 -19.20 -17.04
CA GLU A 12 -9.29 -18.87 -16.26
C GLU A 12 -9.27 -17.35 -16.08
N GLU A 13 -9.70 -16.87 -14.91
CA GLU A 13 -9.45 -15.50 -14.49
C GLU A 13 -7.96 -15.35 -14.17
N ALA A 14 -7.22 -14.78 -15.11
CA ALA A 14 -5.92 -14.16 -14.85
C ALA A 14 -6.09 -13.05 -13.78
N PRO A 15 -5.11 -12.82 -12.88
CA PRO A 15 -5.29 -11.90 -11.77
C PRO A 15 -5.52 -10.48 -12.28
N ALA A 16 -6.61 -9.87 -11.81
CA ALA A 16 -6.95 -8.48 -12.11
C ALA A 16 -5.74 -7.57 -11.85
N SER A 17 -5.39 -6.76 -12.84
CA SER A 17 -4.39 -5.72 -12.69
C SER A 17 -4.80 -4.77 -11.57
N ASN A 18 -4.22 -4.90 -10.38
CA ASN A 18 -4.51 -4.09 -9.19
C ASN A 18 -4.08 -2.60 -9.32
N ALA A 19 -3.82 -2.12 -10.54
CA ALA A 19 -3.52 -0.74 -10.86
C ALA A 19 -4.76 0.13 -10.57
N GLY A 20 -4.83 0.66 -9.35
CA GLY A 20 -5.94 1.53 -8.91
C GLY A 20 -6.68 1.06 -7.67
N SER A 21 -6.35 -0.10 -7.07
CA SER A 21 -6.92 -0.49 -5.77
C SER A 21 -6.63 0.59 -4.73
N LYS A 22 -7.62 0.91 -3.89
CA LYS A 22 -7.50 1.79 -2.72
C LYS A 22 -7.25 1.00 -1.42
N GLY A 23 -7.26 -0.33 -1.50
CA GLY A 23 -7.19 -1.21 -0.35
C GLY A 23 -8.44 -1.14 0.52
N ILE A 24 -8.30 -1.64 1.76
CA ILE A 24 -9.36 -1.78 2.75
C ILE A 24 -9.00 -0.92 3.96
N GLY A 25 -9.71 0.17 4.13
CA GLY A 25 -9.52 1.06 5.26
C GLY A 25 -10.36 2.34 5.20
N PRO A 26 -10.14 3.28 6.13
CA PRO A 26 -10.95 4.50 6.26
C PRO A 26 -10.73 5.49 5.11
N VAL A 27 -9.57 5.47 4.45
CA VAL A 27 -9.21 6.45 3.43
C VAL A 27 -9.85 6.08 2.10
N LYS A 28 -10.81 6.88 1.65
CA LYS A 28 -11.56 6.64 0.40
C LYS A 28 -11.12 7.50 -0.77
N SER A 29 -10.48 8.65 -0.49
CA SER A 29 -10.04 9.60 -1.51
C SER A 29 -8.90 10.44 -0.96
N VAL A 30 -7.87 10.68 -1.76
CA VAL A 30 -6.79 11.62 -1.47
C VAL A 30 -6.59 12.55 -2.64
N THR A 31 -6.69 13.85 -2.41
CA THR A 31 -6.32 14.86 -3.41
C THR A 31 -4.87 15.26 -3.21
N LEU A 32 -4.06 15.08 -4.24
CA LEU A 32 -2.65 15.48 -4.25
C LEU A 32 -2.48 16.78 -5.03
N GLY A 33 -1.87 17.78 -4.39
CA GLY A 33 -1.43 19.01 -5.03
C GLY A 33 0.07 19.01 -5.32
N ALA A 34 0.63 20.20 -5.47
CA ALA A 34 2.07 20.41 -5.42
C ALA A 34 2.66 19.81 -4.12
N LEU A 35 3.92 19.38 -4.18
CA LEU A 35 4.60 18.81 -3.02
C LEU A 35 4.69 19.84 -1.89
N ASP A 36 4.19 19.48 -0.72
CA ASP A 36 4.32 20.29 0.51
C ASP A 36 5.56 19.83 1.30
N GLN A 37 6.61 20.66 1.26
CA GLN A 37 7.88 20.38 1.94
C GLN A 37 7.72 20.29 3.46
N SER A 38 6.89 21.15 4.06
CA SER A 38 6.68 21.18 5.52
C SER A 38 5.96 19.92 5.99
N MET A 39 4.95 19.49 5.22
CA MET A 39 4.24 18.23 5.47
C MET A 39 5.16 17.02 5.29
N ALA A 40 5.97 16.99 4.24
CA ALA A 40 6.96 15.94 4.03
C ALA A 40 8.00 15.85 5.17
N ASP A 41 8.43 16.99 5.72
CA ASP A 41 9.37 17.02 6.84
C ASP A 41 8.74 16.51 8.15
N ARG A 42 7.43 16.74 8.37
CA ARG A 42 6.69 16.08 9.46
C ARG A 42 6.55 14.58 9.22
N GLY A 43 6.22 14.19 7.99
CA GLY A 43 6.15 12.79 7.57
C GLY A 43 7.46 12.03 7.78
N LYS A 44 8.60 12.66 7.51
CA LYS A 44 9.92 12.11 7.79
C LYS A 44 10.12 11.77 9.27
N LYS A 45 9.70 12.67 10.18
CA LYS A 45 9.79 12.43 11.63
C LYS A 45 8.91 11.25 12.06
N GLN A 46 7.70 11.16 11.52
CA GLN A 46 6.79 10.05 11.79
C GLN A 46 7.37 8.72 11.27
N PHE A 47 7.90 8.72 10.04
CA PHE A 47 8.56 7.57 9.45
C PHE A 47 9.77 7.11 10.26
N GLU A 48 10.64 8.03 10.67
CA GLU A 48 11.81 7.72 11.50
C GLU A 48 11.39 7.08 12.83
N ALA A 49 10.36 7.61 13.48
CA ALA A 49 9.90 7.13 14.78
C ALA A 49 9.13 5.79 14.72
N LYS A 50 8.42 5.51 13.63
CA LYS A 50 7.40 4.44 13.58
C LYS A 50 7.61 3.39 12.49
N CYS A 51 8.40 3.67 11.46
CA CYS A 51 8.50 2.82 10.27
C CYS A 51 9.95 2.38 9.98
N SER A 52 10.94 3.21 10.33
CA SER A 52 12.34 3.05 9.91
C SER A 52 13.06 1.81 10.48
N ALA A 53 12.50 1.20 11.52
CA ALA A 53 12.98 -0.06 12.09
C ALA A 53 12.71 -1.25 11.15
N CYS A 54 11.64 -1.18 10.34
CA CYS A 54 11.22 -2.27 9.46
C CYS A 54 11.43 -1.96 7.98
N HIS A 55 11.41 -0.68 7.58
CA HIS A 55 11.47 -0.26 6.19
C HIS A 55 12.66 0.65 5.89
N LYS A 56 13.21 0.45 4.69
CA LYS A 56 14.16 1.34 4.02
C LYS A 56 13.63 1.67 2.63
N PHE A 57 14.20 2.69 1.98
CA PHE A 57 13.79 3.05 0.63
C PHE A 57 14.37 2.07 -0.40
N GLU A 58 15.68 1.83 -0.36
CA GLU A 58 16.39 1.13 -1.44
C GLU A 58 16.51 -0.38 -1.22
N GLU A 59 16.27 -0.88 -0.02
CA GLU A 59 16.45 -2.30 0.31
C GLU A 59 15.33 -2.86 1.17
N LYS A 60 15.11 -4.18 1.02
CA LYS A 60 14.26 -4.96 1.91
C LYS A 60 15.01 -5.18 3.23
N VAL A 61 14.33 -4.94 4.34
CA VAL A 61 14.81 -5.31 5.68
C VAL A 61 13.82 -6.30 6.28
N VAL A 62 12.90 -5.84 7.12
CA VAL A 62 11.76 -6.64 7.58
C VAL A 62 10.63 -6.52 6.56
N GLY A 63 10.22 -5.28 6.27
CA GLY A 63 9.27 -4.96 5.22
C GLY A 63 9.94 -4.74 3.86
N PRO A 64 9.13 -4.58 2.79
CA PRO A 64 9.62 -4.24 1.45
C PRO A 64 10.33 -2.89 1.40
N ALA A 65 11.18 -2.76 0.39
CA ALA A 65 11.73 -1.49 -0.05
C ALA A 65 10.61 -0.52 -0.47
N LEU A 66 10.73 0.74 -0.04
CA LEU A 66 9.72 1.77 -0.25
C LEU A 66 9.98 2.69 -1.43
N GLN A 67 11.13 2.58 -2.10
CA GLN A 67 11.40 3.33 -3.32
C GLN A 67 10.29 3.08 -4.35
N ASP A 68 9.87 4.16 -5.00
CA ASP A 68 8.84 4.21 -6.03
C ASP A 68 7.48 3.67 -5.54
N VAL A 69 7.24 3.58 -4.22
CA VAL A 69 5.97 3.07 -3.71
C VAL A 69 4.79 3.93 -4.17
N THR A 70 5.01 5.24 -4.33
CA THR A 70 3.97 6.16 -4.83
C THR A 70 3.73 6.06 -6.33
N LEU A 71 4.64 5.42 -7.07
CA LEU A 71 4.46 5.06 -8.48
C LEU A 71 3.80 3.68 -8.63
N ARG A 72 3.95 2.80 -7.63
CA ARG A 72 3.46 1.42 -7.63
C ARG A 72 2.07 1.26 -6.99
N ARG A 73 1.64 2.18 -6.13
CA ARG A 73 0.42 2.07 -5.32
C ARG A 73 -0.32 3.41 -5.27
N THR A 74 -1.64 3.35 -5.11
CA THR A 74 -2.44 4.57 -4.94
C THR A 74 -2.15 5.23 -3.59
N PRO A 75 -2.33 6.56 -3.48
CA PRO A 75 -2.25 7.29 -2.21
C PRO A 75 -3.12 6.66 -1.11
N GLU A 76 -4.35 6.31 -1.47
CA GLU A 76 -5.32 5.69 -0.56
C GLU A 76 -4.85 4.32 -0.08
N TRP A 77 -4.32 3.49 -0.97
CA TRP A 77 -3.80 2.16 -0.60
C TRP A 77 -2.63 2.28 0.37
N ILE A 78 -1.69 3.19 0.12
CA ILE A 78 -0.54 3.44 1.02
C ILE A 78 -1.05 3.85 2.40
N MET A 79 -1.96 4.82 2.48
CA MET A 79 -2.50 5.27 3.75
C MET A 79 -3.32 4.18 4.46
N ASN A 80 -4.13 3.40 3.73
CA ASN A 80 -4.89 2.29 4.31
C ASN A 80 -3.99 1.15 4.78
N MET A 81 -2.87 0.88 4.11
CA MET A 81 -1.87 -0.07 4.59
C MET A 81 -1.25 0.39 5.92
N ILE A 82 -0.97 1.68 6.08
CA ILE A 82 -0.44 2.25 7.32
C ILE A 82 -1.47 2.21 8.46
N LEU A 83 -2.74 2.53 8.14
CA LEU A 83 -3.81 2.70 9.13
C LEU A 83 -4.50 1.38 9.49
N ASN A 84 -4.50 0.39 8.60
CA ASN A 84 -5.22 -0.88 8.74
C ASN A 84 -4.40 -2.10 8.28
N PRO A 85 -3.14 -2.26 8.72
CA PRO A 85 -2.22 -3.24 8.12
C PRO A 85 -2.67 -4.69 8.30
N VAL A 86 -3.39 -5.02 9.39
CA VAL A 86 -3.83 -6.39 9.67
C VAL A 86 -4.94 -6.83 8.71
N GLU A 87 -5.97 -6.02 8.52
CA GLU A 87 -7.03 -6.39 7.59
C GLU A 87 -6.56 -6.33 6.14
N MET A 88 -5.68 -5.37 5.80
CA MET A 88 -5.03 -5.29 4.50
C MET A 88 -4.28 -6.59 4.19
N THR A 89 -3.41 -7.08 5.07
CA THR A 89 -2.67 -8.34 4.82
C THR A 89 -3.54 -9.58 4.88
N GLN A 90 -4.75 -9.51 5.44
CA GLN A 90 -5.68 -10.63 5.51
C GLN A 90 -6.65 -10.69 4.32
N LYS A 91 -6.98 -9.56 3.69
CA LYS A 91 -8.09 -9.46 2.73
C LYS A 91 -7.77 -8.71 1.44
N ASP A 92 -6.83 -7.76 1.45
CA ASP A 92 -6.41 -7.10 0.21
C ASP A 92 -5.44 -8.02 -0.54
N PRO A 93 -5.66 -8.35 -1.83
CA PRO A 93 -4.81 -9.30 -2.56
C PRO A 93 -3.32 -8.91 -2.58
N ILE A 94 -3.01 -7.62 -2.72
CA ILE A 94 -1.63 -7.14 -2.67
C ILE A 94 -1.06 -7.27 -1.25
N GLY A 95 -1.85 -6.90 -0.24
CA GLY A 95 -1.46 -7.08 1.17
C GLY A 95 -1.15 -8.54 1.51
N GLN A 96 -1.96 -9.48 1.02
CA GLN A 96 -1.76 -10.92 1.22
C GLN A 96 -0.47 -11.42 0.54
N GLU A 97 -0.22 -10.98 -0.70
CA GLU A 97 1.02 -11.30 -1.43
C GLU A 97 2.25 -10.81 -0.66
N LEU A 98 2.24 -9.54 -0.23
CA LEU A 98 3.32 -8.96 0.56
C LEU A 98 3.53 -9.72 1.88
N LEU A 99 2.46 -10.12 2.57
CA LEU A 99 2.60 -10.93 3.78
C LEU A 99 3.21 -12.31 3.47
N GLY A 100 2.85 -12.94 2.35
CA GLY A 100 3.43 -14.21 1.91
C GLY A 100 4.92 -14.12 1.60
N GLU A 101 5.40 -12.99 1.06
CA GLU A 101 6.81 -12.79 0.73
C GLU A 101 7.69 -12.35 1.92
N HIS A 102 7.09 -11.59 2.84
CA HIS A 102 7.81 -10.98 3.96
C HIS A 102 7.63 -11.73 5.27
N LEU A 103 6.62 -12.60 5.36
CA LEU A 103 6.30 -13.51 6.48
C LEU A 103 6.18 -12.82 7.85
N THR A 104 6.09 -11.50 7.86
CA THR A 104 6.04 -10.67 9.07
C THR A 104 4.84 -9.76 8.98
N GLN A 105 3.92 -9.90 9.93
CA GLN A 105 2.73 -9.06 10.01
C GLN A 105 3.10 -7.64 10.42
N MET A 106 2.81 -6.66 9.57
CA MET A 106 2.84 -5.25 9.97
C MET A 106 1.74 -5.01 11.01
N THR A 107 2.10 -4.52 12.19
CA THR A 107 1.12 -4.16 13.23
C THR A 107 0.70 -2.70 13.07
N PHE A 108 -0.45 -2.34 13.62
CA PHE A 108 -0.87 -0.94 13.66
C PHE A 108 0.09 -0.12 14.55
N GLN A 109 0.69 0.93 13.99
CA GLN A 109 1.74 1.73 14.65
C GLN A 109 1.22 2.91 15.48
N ASN A 110 -0.09 2.91 15.81
CA ASN A 110 -0.77 4.01 16.49
C ASN A 110 -0.69 5.34 15.72
N ILE A 111 -0.88 5.27 14.40
CA ILE A 111 -0.86 6.39 13.46
C ILE A 111 -2.29 6.87 13.19
N LYS A 112 -2.52 8.18 13.24
CA LYS A 112 -3.77 8.81 12.82
C LYS A 112 -3.77 9.11 11.33
N GLU A 113 -4.95 9.35 10.76
CA GLU A 113 -5.10 9.62 9.32
C GLU A 113 -4.26 10.81 8.83
N GLU A 114 -4.20 11.89 9.62
CA GLU A 114 -3.34 13.06 9.32
C GLU A 114 -1.86 12.68 9.27
N GLU A 115 -1.37 11.90 10.24
CA GLU A 115 0.02 11.45 10.28
C GLU A 115 0.33 10.49 9.12
N ALA A 116 -0.64 9.65 8.72
CA ALA A 116 -0.50 8.82 7.52
C ALA A 116 -0.41 9.67 6.25
N ARG A 117 -1.15 10.79 6.18
CA ARG A 117 -1.06 11.75 5.06
C ARG A 117 0.31 12.43 5.03
N GLU A 118 0.88 12.77 6.17
CA GLU A 118 2.24 13.31 6.28
C GLU A 118 3.29 12.30 5.80
N ILE A 119 3.21 11.05 6.25
CA ILE A 119 4.10 9.96 5.81
C ILE A 119 4.01 9.75 4.30
N LEU A 120 2.80 9.77 3.73
CA LEU A 120 2.61 9.70 2.28
C LEU A 120 3.31 10.85 1.57
N GLU A 121 3.25 12.08 2.09
CA GLU A 121 3.94 13.23 1.47
C GLU A 121 5.46 13.06 1.51
N TYR A 122 5.98 12.47 2.59
CA TYR A 122 7.38 12.10 2.67
C TYR A 122 7.76 11.05 1.61
N PHE A 123 6.93 10.03 1.40
CA PHE A 123 7.18 9.06 0.33
C PHE A 123 7.18 9.72 -1.05
N ARG A 124 6.22 10.62 -1.32
CA ARG A 124 6.20 11.42 -2.57
C ARG A 124 7.48 12.24 -2.74
N LYS A 125 7.97 12.90 -1.69
CA LYS A 125 9.24 13.65 -1.74
C LYS A 125 10.44 12.75 -2.07
N MET A 126 10.42 11.51 -1.60
CA MET A 126 11.52 10.56 -1.81
C MET A 126 11.52 9.96 -3.22
N ASP A 127 10.35 9.75 -3.82
CA ASP A 127 10.19 9.19 -5.18
C ASP A 127 10.32 10.26 -6.29
N LEU A 128 10.36 11.55 -5.96
CA LEU A 128 10.54 12.65 -6.92
C LEU A 128 12.01 12.96 -7.28
N LYS A 129 12.96 12.16 -6.78
CA LYS A 129 14.40 12.41 -6.92
C LYS A 129 14.96 12.02 -8.28
#